data_AF-A0A947CSU1-F1
#
_entry.id   AF-A0A947CSU1-F1
#
_cell.length_a   1.000
_cell.length_b   1.000
_cell.length_c   1.000
_cell.angle_alpha   90.00
_cell.angle_beta   90.00
_cell.angle_gamma   90.00
#
_symmetry.space_group_name_H-M   'P 1'
#
loop_
_entity.id
_entity.type
_entity.pdbx_description
1 polymer ?
#
loop_
_entity_poly.entity_id
_entity_poly.type
_entity_poly.pdbx_seq_one_letter_code
_entity_poly.pdbx_strand_id
1 'polypeptide(L)'
;RPSGPITGPVPKATPGAVTMRSEPGTQMSPLARPATEPPVMPAPTPAPATPPPADRVGLLRASQAVPRPPQARPRRRSSWPLVILTIVSVAVLSVGIVLKLTGPGTDASAKAPATDAGPPDAAPAPPDAAPKPLEIPEGMVVVNGADGRPSFFISKVPVTRGGYKKMFPRQKPGGSSAKSAVTRISNKYARSYAEAAGARLPTADELLTARKAKAIAASGLHEWTSETKGKRRVALSPAGKRESRRDKGYRNLTFRLVKDLVDGPQAPKKTK
;
A
#
# COMPACT_ATOMS: atom_id res chain seq x y z
N ARG A 1 13.47 27.09 45.36
CA ARG A 1 12.19 27.50 46.00
C ARG A 1 11.10 26.55 45.51
N PRO A 2 10.52 25.69 46.36
CA PRO A 2 9.47 24.75 45.97
C PRO A 2 8.08 25.31 46.33
N SER A 3 7.18 25.38 45.36
CA SER A 3 5.75 25.68 45.50
C SER A 3 5.14 25.23 44.17
N GLY A 4 4.16 24.35 44.01
CA GLY A 4 3.22 23.59 44.83
C GLY A 4 2.19 23.04 43.79
N PRO A 5 1.52 21.90 44.01
CA PRO A 5 0.60 21.34 43.00
C PRO A 5 -0.74 22.08 42.99
N ILE A 6 -1.21 22.47 41.79
CA ILE A 6 -2.55 23.04 41.57
C ILE A 6 -3.54 21.90 41.39
N THR A 7 -4.32 21.61 42.43
CA THR A 7 -5.56 20.83 42.38
C THR A 7 -6.69 21.71 41.85
N GLY A 8 -7.16 21.43 40.63
CA GLY A 8 -8.38 22.02 40.08
C GLY A 8 -9.59 21.07 40.25
N PRO A 9 -10.78 21.59 40.59
CA PRO A 9 -11.96 20.77 40.88
C PRO A 9 -12.63 20.19 39.62
N VAL A 10 -13.17 18.99 39.80
CA VAL A 10 -14.00 18.22 38.86
C VAL A 10 -15.43 18.79 38.85
N PRO A 11 -16.01 19.20 37.70
CA PRO A 11 -17.44 19.42 37.60
C PRO A 11 -18.19 18.10 37.40
N LYS A 12 -19.24 17.93 38.20
CA LYS A 12 -20.13 16.77 38.33
C LYS A 12 -21.50 17.10 37.71
N ALA A 13 -22.07 16.12 36.99
CA ALA A 13 -23.47 15.99 36.52
C ALA A 13 -23.96 16.99 35.45
N THR A 14 -24.72 16.58 34.43
CA THR A 14 -26.09 16.02 34.53
C THR A 14 -26.54 15.35 33.23
N PRO A 15 -27.29 14.22 33.27
CA PRO A 15 -27.95 13.63 32.11
C PRO A 15 -29.27 14.35 31.78
N GLY A 16 -29.34 14.98 30.61
CA GLY A 16 -30.56 15.59 30.06
C GLY A 16 -31.28 14.61 29.13
N ALA A 17 -32.52 14.31 29.48
CA ALA A 17 -33.45 13.45 28.75
C ALA A 17 -34.12 14.19 27.56
N VAL A 18 -34.40 13.41 26.51
CA VAL A 18 -35.59 13.44 25.62
C VAL A 18 -35.94 14.73 24.88
N THR A 19 -36.03 14.66 23.55
CA THR A 19 -37.24 15.04 22.78
C THR A 19 -37.19 14.41 21.38
N MET A 20 -38.14 13.53 21.09
CA MET A 20 -38.52 13.13 19.73
C MET A 20 -39.16 14.33 19.02
N ARG A 21 -38.77 14.61 17.77
CA ARG A 21 -39.58 15.44 16.87
C ARG A 21 -39.58 14.84 15.47
N SER A 22 -40.71 14.23 15.14
CA SER A 22 -41.12 13.85 13.80
C SER A 22 -41.50 15.11 13.02
N GLU A 23 -40.99 15.28 11.80
CA GLU A 23 -41.66 16.07 10.76
C GLU A 23 -41.51 15.37 9.40
N PRO A 24 -42.61 15.04 8.70
CA PRO A 24 -42.60 14.64 7.30
C PRO A 24 -42.74 15.89 6.43
N GLY A 25 -41.64 16.35 5.85
CA GLY A 25 -41.59 17.49 4.95
C GLY A 25 -41.27 17.07 3.53
N THR A 26 -42.31 16.78 2.74
CA THR A 26 -42.26 16.85 1.27
C THR A 26 -41.77 18.24 0.87
N GLN A 27 -40.59 18.36 0.29
CA GLN A 27 -40.21 19.56 -0.45
C GLN A 27 -39.93 19.24 -1.92
N MET A 28 -40.70 19.96 -2.73
CA MET A 28 -40.78 19.94 -4.17
C MET A 28 -39.46 20.35 -4.82
N SER A 29 -39.22 19.74 -5.98
CA SER A 29 -38.18 20.08 -6.95
C SER A 29 -38.07 21.59 -7.23
N PRO A 30 -36.86 22.17 -7.24
CA PRO A 30 -36.61 23.39 -7.98
C PRO A 30 -36.21 23.06 -9.42
N LEU A 31 -37.17 23.32 -10.31
CA LEU A 31 -37.06 24.11 -11.54
C LEU A 31 -35.67 24.12 -12.22
N ALA A 32 -35.64 23.55 -13.42
CA ALA A 32 -34.54 23.62 -14.38
C ALA A 32 -34.04 25.06 -14.55
N ARG A 33 -32.74 25.29 -14.27
CA ARG A 33 -32.06 26.50 -14.71
C ARG A 33 -31.79 26.41 -16.22
N PRO A 34 -32.15 27.45 -17.01
CA PRO A 34 -31.72 27.53 -18.40
C PRO A 34 -30.20 27.60 -18.49
N ALA A 35 -29.64 26.89 -19.46
CA ALA A 35 -28.23 26.94 -19.81
C ALA A 35 -27.90 28.36 -20.33
N THR A 36 -27.24 29.15 -19.50
CA THR A 36 -26.50 30.33 -19.97
C THR A 36 -25.22 29.83 -20.60
N GLU A 37 -25.21 29.70 -21.92
CA GLU A 37 -23.98 29.58 -22.69
C GLU A 37 -23.08 30.79 -22.37
N PRO A 38 -21.82 30.58 -21.97
CA PRO A 38 -20.88 31.69 -21.87
C PRO A 38 -20.63 32.24 -23.28
N PRO A 39 -20.48 33.57 -23.43
CA PRO A 39 -20.16 34.18 -24.71
C PRO A 39 -18.85 33.59 -25.24
N VAL A 40 -18.93 33.02 -26.44
CA VAL A 40 -17.76 32.64 -27.25
C VAL A 40 -17.00 33.93 -27.53
N MET A 41 -15.93 34.18 -26.78
CA MET A 41 -14.97 35.19 -27.17
C MET A 41 -14.28 34.70 -28.45
N PRO A 42 -14.26 35.49 -29.53
CA PRO A 42 -13.50 35.13 -30.72
C PRO A 42 -12.02 34.99 -30.34
N ALA A 43 -11.43 33.88 -30.76
CA ALA A 43 -9.99 33.66 -30.62
C ALA A 43 -9.23 34.82 -31.30
N PRO A 44 -8.15 35.34 -30.70
CA PRO A 44 -7.33 36.34 -31.36
C PRO A 44 -6.75 35.77 -32.65
N THR A 45 -7.02 36.48 -33.75
CA THR A 45 -6.42 36.27 -35.07
C THR A 45 -4.90 36.12 -34.93
N PRO A 46 -4.27 35.06 -35.46
CA PRO A 46 -2.82 34.97 -35.49
C PRO A 46 -2.28 36.10 -36.36
N ALA A 47 -1.44 36.95 -35.77
CA ALA A 47 -0.72 37.98 -36.49
C ALA A 47 0.11 37.36 -37.63
N PRO A 48 0.18 38.00 -38.82
CA PRO A 48 1.02 37.53 -39.91
C PRO A 48 2.49 37.53 -39.49
N ALA A 49 3.12 36.37 -39.63
CA ALA A 49 4.55 36.19 -39.39
C ALA A 49 5.34 37.14 -40.30
N THR A 50 6.05 38.08 -39.68
CA THR A 50 7.03 38.91 -40.36
C THR A 50 8.21 38.01 -40.78
N PRO A 51 8.55 37.90 -42.07
CA PRO A 51 9.77 37.21 -42.48
C PRO A 51 10.99 38.02 -41.99
N PRO A 52 12.03 37.38 -41.42
CA PRO A 52 13.25 38.08 -41.09
C PRO A 52 13.95 38.59 -42.37
N PRO A 53 14.61 39.76 -42.31
CA PRO A 53 15.34 40.29 -43.46
C PRO A 53 16.49 39.36 -43.84
N ALA A 54 16.44 38.87 -45.07
CA ALA A 54 17.54 38.24 -45.75
C ALA A 54 18.54 39.33 -46.15
N ASP A 55 19.50 39.65 -45.27
CA ASP A 55 20.76 40.27 -45.68
C ASP A 55 21.75 40.28 -44.50
N ARG A 56 22.57 39.22 -44.43
CA ARG A 56 23.96 39.27 -43.96
C ARG A 56 24.66 37.95 -44.29
N VAL A 57 24.93 37.78 -45.58
CA VAL A 57 26.00 36.92 -46.06
C VAL A 57 27.30 37.73 -45.91
N GLY A 58 28.27 37.23 -45.14
CA GLY A 58 29.62 37.77 -45.20
C GLY A 58 30.44 37.63 -43.93
N LEU A 59 31.35 36.64 -43.96
CA LEU A 59 32.59 36.58 -43.17
C LEU A 59 32.46 36.57 -41.65
N LEU A 60 32.33 35.37 -41.09
CA LEU A 60 33.13 34.93 -39.93
C LEU A 60 33.22 33.40 -39.97
N ARG A 61 33.98 32.92 -40.95
CA ARG A 61 34.52 31.56 -41.00
C ARG A 61 35.63 31.48 -39.94
N ALA A 62 35.25 31.46 -38.67
CA ALA A 62 36.13 31.13 -37.56
C ALA A 62 35.64 29.81 -36.96
N SER A 63 36.50 28.81 -37.07
CA SER A 63 36.38 27.45 -36.59
C SER A 63 35.74 27.35 -35.20
N GLN A 64 34.42 27.18 -35.12
CA GLN A 64 33.83 26.54 -33.95
C GLN A 64 33.96 25.04 -34.15
N ALA A 65 35.07 24.50 -33.65
CA ALA A 65 35.18 23.10 -33.31
C ALA A 65 34.01 22.76 -32.38
N VAL A 66 32.97 22.14 -32.93
CA VAL A 66 31.86 21.59 -32.16
C VAL A 66 32.48 20.66 -31.12
N PRO A 67 32.33 20.94 -29.81
CA PRO A 67 32.80 20.01 -28.79
C PRO A 67 31.96 18.73 -28.95
N ARG A 68 32.56 17.68 -29.51
CA ARG A 68 31.99 16.33 -29.46
C ARG A 68 31.68 16.06 -27.98
N PRO A 69 30.43 15.73 -27.61
CA PRO A 69 30.14 15.34 -26.25
C PRO A 69 31.03 14.14 -25.91
N PRO A 70 31.69 14.13 -24.73
CA PRO A 70 32.53 13.01 -24.34
C PRO A 70 31.67 11.74 -24.36
N GLN A 71 32.01 10.82 -25.27
CA GLN A 71 31.50 9.46 -25.27
C GLN A 71 31.71 8.90 -23.86
N ALA A 72 30.61 8.74 -23.13
CA ALA A 72 30.63 8.27 -21.76
C ALA A 72 31.26 6.87 -21.74
N ARG A 73 32.52 6.79 -21.32
CA ARG A 73 33.19 5.51 -21.10
C ARG A 73 32.30 4.66 -20.20
N PRO A 74 31.92 3.44 -20.60
CA PRO A 74 31.13 2.57 -19.74
C PRO A 74 31.93 2.36 -18.46
N ARG A 75 31.42 2.90 -17.34
CA ARG A 75 31.97 2.62 -16.02
C ARG A 75 31.89 1.10 -15.85
N ARG A 76 33.04 0.41 -15.95
CA ARG A 76 33.26 -0.95 -15.48
C ARG A 76 32.81 -0.98 -14.02
N ARG A 77 31.52 -1.28 -13.79
CA ARG A 77 31.02 -1.60 -12.47
C ARG A 77 31.76 -2.86 -12.08
N SER A 78 32.64 -2.74 -11.11
CA SER A 78 33.42 -3.85 -10.54
C SER A 78 32.48 -5.04 -10.37
N SER A 79 32.71 -6.11 -11.11
CA SER A 79 32.00 -7.39 -11.04
C SER A 79 32.32 -8.16 -9.75
N TRP A 80 33.20 -7.62 -8.93
CA TRP A 80 33.66 -8.18 -7.66
C TRP A 80 32.55 -8.63 -6.68
N PRO A 81 31.47 -7.86 -6.42
CA PRO A 81 30.41 -8.34 -5.54
C PRO A 81 29.60 -9.50 -6.15
N LEU A 82 29.58 -9.59 -7.48
CA LEU A 82 28.89 -10.68 -8.18
C LEU A 82 29.69 -11.98 -8.04
N VAL A 83 31.02 -11.90 -8.15
CA VAL A 83 31.94 -13.04 -7.94
C VAL A 83 31.86 -13.58 -6.51
N ILE A 84 31.82 -12.71 -5.50
CA ILE A 84 31.69 -13.13 -4.09
C ILE A 84 30.37 -13.88 -3.87
N LEU A 85 29.26 -13.36 -4.42
CA LEU A 85 27.96 -14.01 -4.30
C LEU A 85 27.97 -15.42 -4.94
N THR A 86 28.60 -15.59 -6.10
CA THR A 86 28.72 -16.91 -6.73
C THR A 86 29.52 -17.88 -5.88
N ILE A 87 30.66 -17.46 -5.33
CA ILE A 87 31.51 -18.32 -4.48
C ILE A 87 30.73 -18.78 -3.23
N VAL A 88 30.02 -17.87 -2.57
CA VAL A 88 29.19 -18.21 -1.40
C VAL A 88 28.07 -19.17 -1.78
N SER A 89 27.39 -18.94 -2.91
CA SER A 89 26.31 -19.82 -3.38
C SER A 89 26.82 -21.24 -3.68
N VAL A 90 27.99 -21.37 -4.30
CA VAL A 90 28.62 -22.68 -4.58
C VAL A 90 28.98 -23.37 -3.27
N ALA A 91 29.56 -22.66 -2.29
CA ALA A 91 29.92 -23.25 -1.01
C ALA A 91 28.69 -23.80 -0.24
N VAL A 92 27.60 -23.05 -0.20
CA VAL A 92 26.35 -23.50 0.46
C VAL A 92 25.75 -24.70 -0.27
N LEU A 93 25.77 -24.71 -1.61
CA LEU A 93 25.29 -25.83 -2.41
C LEU A 93 26.14 -27.08 -2.15
N SER A 94 27.48 -26.95 -2.12
CA SER A 94 28.39 -28.05 -1.83
C SER A 94 28.15 -28.65 -0.44
N VAL A 95 27.97 -27.81 0.59
CA VAL A 95 27.65 -28.28 1.95
C VAL A 95 26.31 -29.03 1.98
N GLY A 96 25.29 -28.52 1.29
CA GLY A 96 24.00 -29.20 1.17
C GLY A 96 24.08 -30.55 0.46
N ILE A 97 24.87 -30.64 -0.61
CA ILE A 97 25.09 -31.90 -1.35
C ILE A 97 25.85 -32.92 -0.47
N VAL A 98 26.89 -32.48 0.23
CA VAL A 98 27.64 -33.36 1.15
C VAL A 98 26.71 -33.86 2.25
N LEU A 99 25.95 -32.99 2.92
CA LEU A 99 24.96 -33.40 3.93
C LEU A 99 23.90 -34.37 3.38
N LYS A 100 23.49 -34.23 2.11
CA LYS A 100 22.52 -35.14 1.49
C LYS A 100 23.12 -36.49 1.10
N LEU A 101 24.43 -36.55 0.86
CA LEU A 101 25.14 -37.78 0.46
C LEU A 101 25.77 -38.53 1.65
N THR A 102 26.19 -37.82 2.71
CA THR A 102 26.80 -38.39 3.91
C THR A 102 25.89 -38.34 5.14
N GLY A 103 24.70 -37.75 5.02
CA GLY A 103 23.68 -37.82 6.06
C GLY A 103 23.18 -39.26 6.22
N PRO A 104 22.98 -39.75 7.45
CA PRO A 104 22.44 -41.08 7.69
C PRO A 104 21.09 -41.19 6.98
N GLY A 105 20.96 -42.18 6.10
CA GLY A 105 19.74 -42.46 5.38
C GLY A 105 18.57 -42.55 6.36
N THR A 106 17.64 -41.60 6.26
CA THR A 106 16.32 -41.72 6.89
C THR A 106 15.55 -42.77 6.09
N ASP A 107 15.89 -44.04 6.33
CA ASP A 107 15.04 -45.17 6.02
C ASP A 107 13.85 -45.14 6.98
N ALA A 108 12.80 -44.40 6.60
CA ALA A 108 11.50 -44.49 7.24
C ALA A 108 10.56 -45.27 6.32
N SER A 109 10.89 -46.55 6.12
CA SER A 109 9.93 -47.59 5.80
C SER A 109 9.21 -47.96 7.10
N ALA A 110 8.05 -47.35 7.35
CA ALA A 110 7.16 -47.74 8.43
C ALA A 110 5.91 -48.40 7.84
N LYS A 111 6.02 -49.72 7.76
CA LYS A 111 4.96 -50.71 7.58
C LYS A 111 3.75 -50.38 8.45
N ALA A 112 2.58 -50.27 7.82
CA ALA A 112 1.30 -50.18 8.49
C ALA A 112 0.99 -51.50 9.26
N PRO A 113 0.52 -51.43 10.51
CA PRO A 113 -0.31 -52.49 11.07
C PRO A 113 -1.78 -52.14 10.84
N ALA A 114 -2.48 -53.04 10.15
CA ALA A 114 -3.93 -53.12 10.25
C ALA A 114 -4.28 -53.54 11.70
N THR A 115 -5.01 -52.69 12.40
CA THR A 115 -5.65 -53.06 13.67
C THR A 115 -7.07 -52.57 13.60
N ASP A 116 -7.92 -53.51 13.21
CA ASP A 116 -9.36 -53.51 13.38
C ASP A 116 -9.66 -53.62 14.88
N ALA A 117 -10.16 -52.54 15.48
CA ALA A 117 -10.73 -52.51 16.82
C ALA A 117 -11.83 -51.45 16.81
N GLY A 118 -13.06 -51.89 17.14
CA GLY A 118 -14.29 -51.15 16.95
C GLY A 118 -14.37 -49.78 17.65
N PRO A 119 -15.35 -48.95 17.25
CA PRO A 119 -15.48 -47.59 17.74
C PRO A 119 -15.81 -47.56 19.25
N PRO A 120 -14.96 -46.98 20.11
CA PRO A 120 -15.40 -46.60 21.44
C PRO A 120 -16.37 -45.42 21.31
N ASP A 121 -17.50 -45.52 22.02
CA ASP A 121 -18.48 -44.47 22.21
C ASP A 121 -17.80 -43.10 22.37
N ALA A 122 -17.88 -42.29 21.31
CA ALA A 122 -17.38 -40.93 21.32
C ALA A 122 -18.30 -40.11 22.23
N ALA A 123 -17.79 -39.77 23.41
CA ALA A 123 -18.43 -38.80 24.30
C ALA A 123 -18.85 -37.56 23.48
N PRO A 124 -20.07 -37.04 23.69
CA PRO A 124 -20.59 -35.91 22.91
C PRO A 124 -19.60 -34.75 23.00
N ALA A 125 -19.20 -34.23 21.83
CA ALA A 125 -18.31 -33.09 21.73
C ALA A 125 -18.83 -31.96 22.64
N PRO A 126 -17.98 -31.31 23.45
CA PRO A 126 -18.41 -30.20 24.28
C PRO A 126 -19.13 -29.16 23.42
N PRO A 127 -20.24 -28.58 23.91
CA PRO A 127 -21.03 -27.62 23.15
C PRO A 127 -20.14 -26.51 22.64
N ASP A 128 -20.24 -26.26 21.33
CA ASP A 128 -19.54 -25.25 20.55
C ASP A 128 -19.29 -23.99 21.40
N ALA A 129 -18.04 -23.80 21.82
CA ALA A 129 -17.65 -22.60 22.54
C ALA A 129 -17.95 -21.40 21.64
N ALA A 130 -18.82 -20.50 22.11
CA ALA A 130 -19.24 -19.34 21.35
C ALA A 130 -18.01 -18.60 20.77
N PRO A 131 -18.01 -18.26 19.47
CA PRO A 131 -16.85 -17.69 18.82
C PRO A 131 -16.43 -16.40 19.52
N LYS A 132 -15.14 -16.31 19.88
CA LYS A 132 -14.58 -15.12 20.55
C LYS A 132 -14.83 -13.89 19.66
N PRO A 133 -15.32 -12.76 20.21
CA PRO A 133 -15.52 -11.54 19.44
C PRO A 133 -14.24 -11.11 18.71
N LEU A 134 -14.35 -10.78 17.42
CA LEU A 134 -13.23 -10.31 16.59
C LEU A 134 -12.72 -8.96 17.12
N GLU A 135 -11.49 -8.94 17.63
CA GLU A 135 -10.82 -7.71 18.05
C GLU A 135 -10.43 -6.90 16.80
N ILE A 136 -11.11 -5.77 16.57
CA ILE A 136 -10.84 -4.89 15.43
C ILE A 136 -9.69 -3.95 15.79
N PRO A 137 -8.57 -3.95 15.05
CA PRO A 137 -7.47 -3.01 15.31
C PRO A 137 -7.92 -1.55 15.16
N GLU A 138 -7.44 -0.68 16.05
CA GLU A 138 -7.80 0.74 16.04
C GLU A 138 -7.51 1.39 14.67
N GLY A 139 -8.51 2.14 14.16
CA GLY A 139 -8.40 2.85 12.88
C GLY A 139 -8.48 1.96 11.63
N MET A 140 -8.70 0.65 11.78
CA MET A 140 -8.98 -0.27 10.68
C MET A 140 -10.47 -0.60 10.58
N VAL A 141 -10.89 -1.02 9.39
CA VAL A 141 -12.24 -1.51 9.11
C VAL A 141 -12.16 -2.93 8.58
N VAL A 142 -13.12 -3.75 8.95
CA VAL A 142 -13.28 -5.11 8.42
C VAL A 142 -13.82 -5.00 6.99
N VAL A 143 -13.21 -5.75 6.07
CA VAL A 143 -13.74 -5.96 4.73
C VAL A 143 -14.25 -7.39 4.65
N ASN A 144 -15.53 -7.52 4.36
CA ASN A 144 -16.18 -8.82 4.18
C ASN A 144 -15.93 -9.33 2.75
N GLY A 145 -15.75 -10.64 2.64
CA GLY A 145 -15.69 -11.36 1.37
C GLY A 145 -17.05 -11.43 0.70
N ALA A 146 -17.08 -12.02 -0.50
CA ALA A 146 -18.34 -12.25 -1.24
C ALA A 146 -19.31 -13.19 -0.50
N ASP A 147 -18.78 -14.03 0.40
CA ASP A 147 -19.51 -14.93 1.28
C ASP A 147 -20.05 -14.24 2.55
N GLY A 148 -19.83 -12.93 2.70
CA GLY A 148 -20.22 -12.16 3.88
C GLY A 148 -19.32 -12.35 5.09
N ARG A 149 -18.31 -13.23 5.02
CA ARG A 149 -17.37 -13.46 6.12
C ARG A 149 -16.27 -12.41 6.16
N PRO A 150 -15.77 -12.02 7.34
CA PRO A 150 -14.66 -11.07 7.45
C PRO A 150 -13.42 -11.67 6.78
N SER A 151 -12.85 -10.96 5.81
CA SER A 151 -11.69 -11.45 5.03
C SER A 151 -10.37 -10.80 5.44
N PHE A 152 -10.37 -9.48 5.69
CA PHE A 152 -9.18 -8.76 6.15
C PHE A 152 -9.57 -7.44 6.82
N PHE A 153 -8.65 -6.87 7.61
CA PHE A 153 -8.74 -5.51 8.14
C PHE A 153 -7.94 -4.55 7.27
N ILE A 154 -8.47 -3.38 6.96
CA ILE A 154 -7.77 -2.34 6.21
C ILE A 154 -7.85 -0.99 6.90
N SER A 155 -6.75 -0.22 6.89
CA SER A 155 -6.72 1.12 7.47
C SER A 155 -7.71 2.07 6.78
N LYS A 156 -8.56 2.73 7.57
CA LYS A 156 -9.59 3.68 7.10
C LYS A 156 -9.00 4.89 6.37
N VAL A 157 -7.80 5.32 6.78
CA VAL A 157 -7.03 6.39 6.15
C VAL A 157 -5.67 5.89 5.65
N PRO A 158 -5.05 6.53 4.63
CA PRO A 158 -3.66 6.25 4.29
C PRO A 158 -2.74 6.53 5.47
N VAL A 159 -1.55 5.91 5.46
CA VAL A 159 -0.53 6.18 6.48
C VAL A 159 -0.21 7.68 6.47
N THR A 160 -0.25 8.32 7.63
CA THR A 160 0.00 9.75 7.74
C THR A 160 1.50 10.03 7.78
N ARG A 161 1.91 11.24 7.36
CA ARG A 161 3.30 11.68 7.45
C ARG A 161 3.84 11.61 8.88
N GLY A 162 3.01 11.96 9.86
CA GLY A 162 3.34 11.90 11.28
C GLY A 162 3.57 10.47 11.77
N GLY A 163 2.67 9.54 11.44
CA GLY A 163 2.85 8.12 11.75
C GLY A 163 4.13 7.55 11.14
N TYR A 164 4.37 7.84 9.86
CA TYR A 164 5.59 7.44 9.16
C TYR A 164 6.86 7.96 9.84
N LYS A 165 6.90 9.25 10.17
CA LYS A 165 8.08 9.88 10.77
C LYS A 165 8.39 9.38 12.18
N LYS A 166 7.38 8.95 12.95
CA LYS A 166 7.60 8.33 14.28
C LYS A 166 8.40 7.04 14.16
N MET A 167 8.08 6.20 13.18
CA MET A 167 8.74 4.90 12.98
C MET A 167 10.06 5.03 12.20
N PHE A 168 10.17 5.97 11.27
CA PHE A 168 11.37 6.22 10.47
C PHE A 168 11.83 7.69 10.58
N PRO A 169 12.40 8.11 11.72
CA PRO A 169 12.71 9.52 12.00
C PRO A 169 13.77 10.12 11.06
N ARG A 170 14.65 9.27 10.50
CA ARG A 170 15.72 9.68 9.57
C ARG A 170 15.22 9.90 8.14
N GLN A 171 14.03 9.42 7.80
CA GLN A 171 13.47 9.57 6.46
C GLN A 171 12.80 10.95 6.32
N LYS A 172 12.81 11.50 5.09
CA LYS A 172 12.19 12.79 4.75
C LYS A 172 10.92 12.55 3.91
N PRO A 173 9.82 12.04 4.51
CA PRO A 173 8.57 11.85 3.79
C PRO A 173 7.99 13.18 3.29
N GLY A 174 7.27 13.12 2.17
CA GLY A 174 6.37 14.18 1.74
C GLY A 174 5.05 14.20 2.52
N GLY A 175 4.17 15.14 2.18
CA GLY A 175 2.91 15.43 2.87
C GLY A 175 2.92 16.85 3.44
N SER A 176 1.80 17.57 3.32
CA SER A 176 1.70 18.99 3.71
C SER A 176 1.80 19.21 5.22
N SER A 177 1.35 18.25 6.02
CA SER A 177 1.21 18.31 7.47
C SER A 177 1.45 16.93 8.11
N ALA A 178 1.53 16.85 9.44
CA ALA A 178 1.69 15.57 10.12
C ALA A 178 0.46 14.64 9.96
N LYS A 179 -0.74 15.21 9.78
CA LYS A 179 -1.99 14.46 9.65
C LYS A 179 -2.32 14.07 8.21
N SER A 180 -1.66 14.64 7.21
CA SER A 180 -1.90 14.31 5.80
C SER A 180 -1.22 13.01 5.40
N ALA A 181 -1.72 12.39 4.33
CA ALA A 181 -1.17 11.17 3.77
C ALA A 181 0.33 11.31 3.45
N VAL A 182 1.10 10.30 3.83
CA VAL A 182 2.53 10.25 3.55
C VAL A 182 2.73 10.10 2.05
N THR A 183 3.65 10.88 1.49
CA THR A 183 4.01 10.81 0.07
C THR A 183 5.53 10.76 -0.12
N ARG A 184 6.00 10.62 -1.35
CA ARG A 184 7.42 10.47 -1.71
C ARG A 184 8.09 9.24 -1.07
N ILE A 185 7.31 8.18 -0.85
CA ILE A 185 7.78 6.89 -0.32
C ILE A 185 7.85 5.87 -1.45
N SER A 186 8.96 5.13 -1.53
CA SER A 186 9.09 4.01 -2.48
C SER A 186 8.28 2.81 -2.01
N ASN A 187 7.99 1.85 -2.90
CA ASN A 187 7.26 0.64 -2.51
C ASN A 187 8.05 -0.16 -1.48
N LYS A 188 9.38 -0.22 -1.63
CA LYS A 188 10.27 -0.85 -0.64
C LYS A 188 10.08 -0.29 0.78
N TYR A 189 10.11 1.03 0.94
CA TYR A 189 9.93 1.66 2.25
C TYR A 189 8.50 1.54 2.79
N ALA A 190 7.50 1.56 1.90
CA ALA A 190 6.12 1.30 2.28
C ALA A 190 5.93 -0.11 2.85
N ARG A 191 6.58 -1.13 2.25
CA ARG A 191 6.60 -2.50 2.80
C ARG A 191 7.28 -2.57 4.17
N SER A 192 8.48 -1.98 4.30
CA SER A 192 9.19 -1.98 5.59
C SER A 192 8.39 -1.29 6.70
N TYR A 193 7.63 -0.24 6.38
CA TYR A 193 6.70 0.37 7.34
C TYR A 193 5.55 -0.57 7.70
N ALA A 194 4.95 -1.23 6.71
CA ALA A 194 3.87 -2.17 6.95
C ALA A 194 4.33 -3.33 7.84
N GLU A 195 5.49 -3.93 7.54
CA GLU A 195 6.11 -5.00 8.33
C GLU A 195 6.38 -4.57 9.77
N ALA A 196 7.00 -3.40 9.98
CA ALA A 196 7.26 -2.86 11.30
C ALA A 196 5.99 -2.49 12.08
N ALA A 197 4.86 -2.30 11.40
CA ALA A 197 3.53 -2.11 12.00
C ALA A 197 2.76 -3.43 12.24
N GLY A 198 3.39 -4.59 11.99
CA GLY A 198 2.74 -5.90 12.08
C GLY A 198 1.61 -6.06 11.06
N ALA A 199 1.79 -5.50 9.87
CA ALA A 199 0.81 -5.45 8.80
C ALA A 199 1.48 -5.72 7.43
N ARG A 200 0.70 -5.66 6.35
CA ARG A 200 1.21 -5.75 4.97
C ARG A 200 0.60 -4.65 4.09
N LEU A 201 1.16 -4.51 2.88
CA LEU A 201 0.51 -3.72 1.84
C LEU A 201 -0.69 -4.47 1.27
N PRO A 202 -1.77 -3.78 0.90
CA PRO A 202 -2.89 -4.40 0.20
C PRO A 202 -2.47 -4.89 -1.19
N THR A 203 -3.16 -5.90 -1.71
CA THR A 203 -3.21 -6.17 -3.15
C THR A 203 -4.07 -5.11 -3.87
N ALA A 204 -3.99 -5.03 -5.20
CA ALA A 204 -4.86 -4.15 -5.97
C ALA A 204 -6.33 -4.56 -5.83
N ASP A 205 -6.60 -5.87 -5.78
CA ASP A 205 -7.96 -6.40 -5.65
C ASP A 205 -8.57 -6.20 -4.26
N GLU A 206 -7.76 -6.24 -3.21
CA GLU A 206 -8.21 -5.89 -1.86
C GLU A 206 -8.62 -4.43 -1.75
N LEU A 207 -7.83 -3.51 -2.34
CA LEU A 207 -8.20 -2.09 -2.38
C LEU A 207 -9.47 -1.85 -3.18
N LEU A 208 -9.63 -2.51 -4.33
CA LEU A 208 -10.83 -2.39 -5.16
C LEU A 208 -12.05 -2.93 -4.42
N THR A 209 -11.93 -4.10 -3.80
CA THR A 209 -13.00 -4.73 -2.99
C THR A 209 -13.40 -3.83 -1.82
N ALA A 210 -12.43 -3.31 -1.07
CA ALA A 210 -12.69 -2.42 0.06
C ALA A 210 -13.37 -1.10 -0.35
N ARG A 211 -12.99 -0.53 -1.51
CA ARG A 211 -13.65 0.66 -2.07
C ARG A 211 -15.06 0.36 -2.57
N LYS A 212 -15.26 -0.77 -3.27
CA LYS A 212 -16.57 -1.20 -3.78
C LYS A 212 -17.56 -1.47 -2.63
N ALA A 213 -17.08 -2.08 -1.55
CA ALA A 213 -17.84 -2.27 -0.31
C ALA A 213 -18.06 -0.97 0.50
N LYS A 214 -17.55 0.17 0.03
CA LYS A 214 -17.58 1.48 0.72
C LYS A 214 -16.94 1.44 2.12
N ALA A 215 -16.09 0.45 2.40
CA ALA A 215 -15.36 0.34 3.66
C ALA A 215 -14.29 1.44 3.78
N ILE A 216 -13.69 1.81 2.63
CA ILE A 216 -12.72 2.91 2.55
C ILE A 216 -13.06 3.87 1.40
N ALA A 217 -12.77 5.16 1.61
CA ALA A 217 -12.78 6.15 0.54
C ALA A 217 -11.47 6.12 -0.27
N ALA A 218 -11.54 6.48 -1.54
CA ALA A 218 -10.33 6.74 -2.34
C ALA A 218 -9.55 7.92 -1.73
N SER A 219 -8.22 7.81 -1.64
CA SER A 219 -7.38 8.86 -1.02
C SER A 219 -7.15 10.09 -1.90
N GLY A 220 -7.62 10.07 -3.15
CA GLY A 220 -7.25 11.07 -4.17
C GLY A 220 -5.81 10.93 -4.68
N LEU A 221 -5.04 9.96 -4.19
CA LEU A 221 -3.66 9.66 -4.59
C LEU A 221 -3.56 8.24 -5.17
N HIS A 222 -2.46 7.95 -5.86
CA HIS A 222 -2.09 6.57 -6.17
C HIS A 222 -1.68 5.84 -4.88
N GLU A 223 -2.04 4.58 -4.74
CA GLU A 223 -1.73 3.77 -3.56
C GLU A 223 -0.82 2.61 -3.95
N TRP A 224 0.33 2.47 -3.28
CA TRP A 224 1.18 1.29 -3.47
C TRP A 224 0.44 0.02 -3.08
N THR A 225 0.64 -1.03 -3.89
CA THR A 225 0.15 -2.38 -3.62
C THR A 225 1.33 -3.34 -3.37
N SER A 226 1.04 -4.54 -2.89
CA SER A 226 2.03 -5.63 -2.74
C SER A 226 2.49 -6.20 -4.09
N GLU A 227 1.67 -6.07 -5.14
CA GLU A 227 1.91 -6.62 -6.47
C GLU A 227 3.13 -6.04 -7.20
N THR A 228 3.71 -6.86 -8.07
CA THR A 228 4.88 -6.53 -8.86
C THR A 228 4.70 -7.02 -10.29
N LYS A 229 5.08 -6.21 -11.29
CA LYS A 229 5.06 -6.57 -12.71
C LYS A 229 6.47 -6.45 -13.27
N GLY A 230 7.21 -7.56 -13.25
CA GLY A 230 8.65 -7.57 -13.52
C GLY A 230 9.42 -6.68 -12.53
N LYS A 231 10.27 -5.79 -13.05
CA LYS A 231 11.04 -4.83 -12.24
C LYS A 231 10.22 -3.61 -11.75
N ARG A 232 8.92 -3.57 -12.07
CA ARG A 232 8.03 -2.45 -11.74
C ARG A 232 7.06 -2.86 -10.64
N ARG A 233 6.61 -1.88 -9.88
CA ARG A 233 5.65 -2.05 -8.78
C ARG A 233 4.28 -1.60 -9.24
N VAL A 234 3.24 -2.26 -8.74
CA VAL A 234 1.87 -1.88 -9.07
C VAL A 234 1.37 -0.85 -8.04
N ALA A 235 0.79 0.22 -8.54
CA ALA A 235 0.04 1.18 -7.75
C ALA A 235 -1.40 1.25 -8.28
N LEU A 236 -2.37 1.44 -7.39
CA LEU A 236 -3.77 1.61 -7.77
C LEU A 236 -4.09 3.11 -7.82
N SER A 237 -4.61 3.60 -8.95
CA SER A 237 -5.03 4.99 -9.08
C SER A 237 -6.31 5.28 -8.27
N PRO A 238 -6.65 6.57 -8.03
CA PRO A 238 -7.93 6.93 -7.41
C PRO A 238 -9.13 6.36 -8.16
N ALA A 239 -9.05 6.31 -9.50
CA ALA A 239 -10.06 5.75 -10.39
C ALA A 239 -10.05 4.20 -10.46
N GLY A 240 -9.24 3.52 -9.63
CA GLY A 240 -9.19 2.06 -9.59
C GLY A 240 -8.40 1.39 -10.73
N LYS A 241 -7.64 2.16 -11.51
CA LYS A 241 -6.79 1.61 -12.57
C LYS A 241 -5.46 1.14 -12.00
N ARG A 242 -5.02 -0.08 -12.37
CA ARG A 242 -3.69 -0.60 -12.01
C ARG A 242 -2.63 0.06 -12.88
N GLU A 243 -1.64 0.67 -12.26
CA GLU A 243 -0.53 1.33 -12.94
C GLU A 243 0.80 0.71 -12.55
N SER A 244 1.62 0.39 -13.56
CA SER A 244 2.98 -0.10 -13.35
C SER A 244 3.96 1.06 -13.22
N ARG A 245 4.62 1.20 -12.08
CA ARG A 245 5.53 2.31 -11.76
C ARG A 245 6.92 1.82 -11.37
N ARG A 246 7.93 2.68 -11.53
CA ARG A 246 9.29 2.38 -11.01
C ARG A 246 9.24 2.46 -9.48
N ASP A 247 10.08 1.68 -8.79
CA ASP A 247 10.15 1.69 -7.33
C ASP A 247 10.88 2.94 -6.80
N LYS A 248 10.20 4.09 -6.80
CA LYS A 248 10.72 5.37 -6.31
C LYS A 248 9.65 6.16 -5.55
N GLY A 249 10.06 7.16 -4.77
CA GLY A 249 9.14 8.06 -4.09
C GLY A 249 8.48 9.06 -5.05
N TYR A 250 7.16 9.00 -5.20
CA TYR A 250 6.38 9.96 -6.01
C TYR A 250 5.56 10.91 -5.11
N ARG A 251 5.32 12.15 -5.57
CA ARG A 251 4.53 13.15 -4.82
C ARG A 251 3.04 12.79 -4.74
N ASN A 252 2.51 12.12 -5.76
CA ASN A 252 1.10 11.75 -5.88
C ASN A 252 0.81 10.31 -5.43
N LEU A 253 1.64 9.76 -4.54
CA LEU A 253 1.59 8.34 -4.21
C LEU A 253 1.77 8.13 -2.71
N THR A 254 0.84 7.36 -2.13
CA THR A 254 0.76 6.99 -0.72
C THR A 254 0.55 5.47 -0.56
N PHE A 255 0.22 5.00 0.65
CA PHE A 255 -0.12 3.61 0.90
C PHE A 255 -1.01 3.44 2.13
N ARG A 256 -1.68 2.29 2.20
CA ARG A 256 -2.51 1.84 3.33
C ARG A 256 -1.95 0.55 3.90
N LEU A 257 -2.40 0.21 5.10
CA LEU A 257 -2.07 -1.04 5.76
C LEU A 257 -3.24 -1.99 5.70
N VAL A 258 -2.94 -3.27 5.49
CA VAL A 258 -3.85 -4.39 5.65
C VAL A 258 -3.31 -5.33 6.72
N LYS A 259 -4.18 -5.81 7.60
CA LYS A 259 -3.90 -6.94 8.47
C LYS A 259 -4.83 -8.08 8.06
N ASP A 260 -4.25 -9.26 7.90
CA ASP A 260 -5.03 -10.47 7.72
C ASP A 260 -5.82 -10.77 8.99
N LEU A 261 -6.95 -11.46 8.88
CA LEU A 261 -7.53 -12.08 10.05
C LEU A 261 -6.48 -13.07 10.57
N VAL A 262 -6.15 -12.96 11.86
CA VAL A 262 -5.38 -14.01 12.53
C VAL A 262 -6.32 -15.21 12.56
N ASP A 263 -6.22 -16.04 11.53
CA ASP A 263 -7.06 -17.21 11.37
C ASP A 263 -6.88 -18.10 12.61
N GLY A 264 -7.97 -18.32 13.34
CA GLY A 264 -8.21 -19.65 13.89
C GLY A 264 -8.09 -20.68 12.74
N PRO A 265 -7.69 -21.92 13.03
CA PRO A 265 -6.99 -22.87 12.14
C PRO A 265 -7.24 -22.64 10.64
N GLN A 266 -6.21 -22.17 9.92
CA GLN A 266 -6.29 -21.98 8.47
C GLN A 266 -6.71 -23.29 7.78
N ALA A 267 -7.79 -23.24 7.01
CA ALA A 267 -8.09 -24.30 6.07
C ALA A 267 -6.87 -24.48 5.15
N PRO A 268 -6.39 -25.72 4.93
CA PRO A 268 -5.14 -25.98 4.23
C PRO A 268 -5.19 -25.37 2.85
N LYS A 269 -4.24 -24.46 2.57
CA LYS A 269 -4.06 -23.90 1.23
C LYS A 269 -3.76 -25.05 0.28
N LYS A 270 -4.68 -25.33 -0.64
CA LYS A 270 -4.46 -26.26 -1.75
C LYS A 270 -3.33 -25.70 -2.62
N THR A 271 -2.11 -26.17 -2.40
CA THR A 271 -1.01 -26.04 -3.36
C THR A 271 -1.40 -26.76 -4.64
N LYS A 272 -1.41 -26.03 -5.76
CA LYS A 272 -1.50 -26.60 -7.10
C LYS A 272 -0.12 -26.96 -7.61
#